data_AF-A0A024VMG4-F1
#
_entry.id   AF-A0A024VMG4-F1
#
_cell.length_a   1.000
_cell.length_b   1.000
_cell.length_c   1.000
_cell.angle_alpha   90.00
_cell.angle_beta   90.00
_cell.angle_gamma   90.00
#
_symmetry.space_group_name_H-M   'P 1'
#
loop_
_entity.id
_entity.type
_entity.pdbx_description
1 polymer ?
#
loop_
_entity_poly.entity_id
_entity_poly.type
_entity_poly.pdbx_seq_one_letter_code
_entity_poly.pdbx_strand_id
1 'polypeptide(L)' 'MRFKVSNYESDNVHIEINPYEENILAYINKNVKKCKDISEISYLIKEVNINK' A
#
# COMPACT_ATOMS: atom_id res chain seq x y z
N MET A 1 8.52 9.50 -0.58
CA MET A 1 7.88 8.32 -1.19
C MET A 1 6.50 8.71 -1.72
N ARG A 2 6.13 8.35 -2.95
CA ARG A 2 4.78 8.65 -3.51
C ARG A 2 4.12 7.35 -3.92
N PHE A 3 2.91 7.13 -3.41
CA PHE A 3 2.05 6.00 -3.72
C PHE A 3 0.82 6.48 -4.47
N LYS A 4 0.34 5.67 -5.41
CA LYS A 4 -0.98 5.86 -6.02
C LYS A 4 -1.79 4.60 -5.80
N VAL A 5 -2.90 4.72 -5.08
CA VAL A 5 -3.85 3.64 -4.85
C VAL A 5 -5.04 3.85 -5.78
N SER A 6 -5.50 2.79 -6.43
CA SER A 6 -6.65 2.80 -7.35
C SER A 6 -7.50 1.56 -7.12
N ASN A 7 -8.80 1.64 -7.45
CA ASN A 7 -9.75 0.53 -7.33
C ASN A 7 -9.88 -0.06 -5.90
N TYR A 8 -9.81 0.77 -4.85
CA TYR A 8 -9.81 0.28 -3.46
C TYR A 8 -11.12 -0.41 -3.03
N GLU A 9 -12.25 -0.05 -3.64
CA GLU A 9 -13.58 -0.63 -3.37
C GLU A 9 -13.83 -1.93 -4.15
N SER A 10 -12.91 -2.30 -5.03
CA SER A 10 -12.97 -3.53 -5.82
C SER A 10 -12.06 -4.59 -5.21
N ASP A 11 -12.39 -5.87 -5.44
CA ASP A 11 -11.50 -6.99 -5.11
C ASP A 11 -10.10 -6.88 -5.77
N ASN A 12 -9.96 -6.02 -6.79
CA ASN A 12 -8.74 -5.77 -7.54
C ASN A 12 -8.11 -4.40 -7.21
N VAL A 13 -7.71 -4.22 -5.96
CA VAL A 13 -6.93 -3.05 -5.51
C VAL A 13 -5.61 -2.98 -6.27
N HIS A 14 -5.33 -1.82 -6.88
CA HIS A 14 -4.10 -1.55 -7.62
C HIS A 14 -3.27 -0.48 -6.90
N ILE A 15 -1.98 -0.76 -6.70
CA ILE A 15 -1.06 0.13 -6.00
C ILE A 15 0.20 0.33 -6.86
N GLU A 16 0.49 1.58 -7.21
CA GLU A 16 1.70 1.98 -7.92
C GLU A 16 2.68 2.67 -6.97
N ILE A 17 3.95 2.33 -7.11
CA ILE A 17 5.08 2.86 -6.33
C ILE A 17 6.32 3.01 -7.23
N ASN A 18 7.29 3.79 -6.78
CA ASN A 18 8.58 3.94 -7.43
C ASN A 18 9.34 2.59 -7.47
N PRO A 19 9.96 2.19 -8.60
CA PRO A 19 10.55 0.86 -8.77
C PRO A 19 11.74 0.55 -7.85
N TYR A 20 12.36 1.54 -7.22
CA TYR A 20 13.42 1.35 -6.23
C TYR A 20 12.94 0.83 -4.87
N GLU A 21 11.64 0.48 -4.76
CA GLU A 21 10.97 0.11 -3.52
C GLU A 21 10.15 -1.18 -3.67
N GLU A 22 10.58 -2.11 -4.52
CA GLU A 22 9.89 -3.41 -4.75
C GLU A 22 9.60 -4.19 -3.46
N ASN A 23 10.52 -4.20 -2.50
CA ASN A 23 10.32 -4.86 -1.20
C ASN A 23 9.15 -4.26 -0.41
N ILE A 24 8.94 -2.95 -0.55
CA ILE A 24 7.84 -2.23 0.09
C ILE A 24 6.54 -2.51 -0.66
N LEU A 25 6.55 -2.56 -1.99
CA LEU A 25 5.39 -2.94 -2.78
C LEU A 25 4.88 -4.33 -2.40
N ALA A 26 5.78 -5.30 -2.27
CA ALA A 26 5.44 -6.67 -1.89
C ALA A 26 4.84 -6.74 -0.48
N TYR A 27 5.42 -5.99 0.48
CA TYR A 27 4.88 -5.90 1.83
C TYR A 27 3.47 -5.28 1.85
N ILE A 28 3.25 -4.19 1.11
CA ILE A 28 1.95 -3.51 1.05
C ILE A 28 0.92 -4.41 0.38
N ASN A 29 1.21 -5.02 -0.76
CA ASN A 29 0.28 -5.92 -1.46
C ASN A 29 -0.15 -7.14 -0.62
N LYS A 30 0.76 -7.67 0.23
CA LYS A 30 0.45 -8.77 1.13
C LYS A 30 -0.50 -8.38 2.26
N ASN A 31 -0.50 -7.11 2.68
CA ASN A 31 -1.23 -6.64 3.85
C ASN A 31 -2.45 -5.77 3.49
N VAL A 32 -2.50 -5.14 2.32
CA VAL A 32 -3.64 -4.31 1.88
C VAL A 32 -4.95 -5.10 1.83
N LYS A 33 -4.90 -6.39 1.49
CA LYS A 33 -6.08 -7.28 1.49
C LYS A 33 -6.65 -7.55 2.89
N LYS A 34 -5.90 -7.23 3.95
CA LYS A 34 -6.34 -7.35 5.35
C LYS A 34 -6.90 -6.04 5.88
N CYS A 35 -6.70 -4.94 5.15
CA CYS A 35 -7.21 -3.63 5.53
C CYS A 35 -8.72 -3.59 5.32
N LYS A 36 -9.44 -3.07 6.32
CA LYS A 36 -10.90 -2.95 6.27
C LYS A 36 -11.36 -1.69 5.55
N ASP A 37 -10.54 -0.65 5.57
CA ASP A 37 -10.85 0.64 4.96
C ASP A 37 -9.58 1.38 4.52
N ILE A 38 -9.79 2.51 3.86
CA ILE A 38 -8.72 3.36 3.32
C ILE A 38 -7.82 4.01 4.39
N SER A 39 -8.32 4.14 5.63
CA SER A 39 -7.55 4.67 6.75
C SER A 39 -6.48 3.66 7.18
N GLU A 40 -6.82 2.37 7.23
CA GLU A 40 -5.85 1.30 7.50
C GLU A 40 -4.79 1.18 6.39
N ILE A 41 -5.18 1.35 5.11
CA ILE A 41 -4.22 1.41 3.99
C ILE A 41 -3.27 2.60 4.14
N SER A 42 -3.81 3.76 4.53
CA SER A 42 -3.02 4.97 4.78
C SER A 42 -2.05 4.79 5.95
N TYR A 43 -2.46 4.06 6.99
CA TYR A 43 -1.61 3.72 8.13
C TYR A 43 -0.47 2.78 7.71
N LEU A 44 -0.79 1.72 6.96
CA LEU A 44 0.18 0.76 6.44
C LEU A 44 1.26 1.46 5.58
N ILE A 45 0.85 2.39 4.71
CA ILE A 45 1.76 3.21 3.90
C ILE A 45 2.63 4.12 4.77
N LYS A 46 2.08 4.72 5.84
CA LYS A 46 2.84 5.55 6.78
C LYS A 46 3.84 4.75 7.60
N GLU A 47 3.47 3.58 8.09
CA GLU A 47 4.33 2.70 8.88
C GLU A 47 5.60 2.32 8.11
N VAL A 48 5.45 1.97 6.83
CA VAL A 48 6.60 1.64 5.98
C VAL A 48 7.49 2.86 5.68
N ASN A 49 6.93 4.08 5.67
CA ASN A 49 7.73 5.30 5.54
C ASN A 49 8.51 5.65 6.83
N ILE A 50 8.00 5.29 8.01
CA ILE A 50 8.63 5.60 9.30
C ILE A 50 9.78 4.63 9.61
N ASN A 51 9.65 3.36 9.20
CA ASN A 51 10.66 2.32 9.45
C ASN A 51 11.77 2.25 8.37
N LYS A 52 11.97 3.32 7.61
CA LYS A 52 12.95 3.44 6.53
C LYS A 52 14.02 4.47 6.88
#